data_AF-A0A6V8CM00-F1
#
_entry.id   AF-A0A6V8CM00-F1
#
_cell.length_a   1.000
_cell.length_b   1.000
_cell.length_c   1.000
_cell.angle_alpha   90.00
_cell.angle_beta   90.00
_cell.angle_gamma   90.00
#
_symmetry.space_group_name_H-M   'P 1'
#
loop_
_entity.id
_entity.type
_entity.pdbx_description
1 polymer ?
#
loop_
_entity_poly.entity_id
_entity_poly.type
_entity_poly.pdbx_seq_one_letter_code
_entity_poly.pdbx_strand_id
1 'polypeptide(L)'
;MGRTVPTWRIRIEKELGQLEHLKKALNLEDRLALELLVDGVRKRRSAGGMLPAHDVWKPMLISMLLECCQRLYRVEQILQDLEG
;
A
#
# COMPACT_ATOMS: atom_id res chain seq x y z
N MET A 1 26.80 -8.58 -20.99
CA MET A 1 25.85 -9.34 -20.13
C MET A 1 24.73 -8.39 -19.72
N GLY A 2 23.50 -8.65 -20.17
CA GLY A 2 22.36 -7.74 -19.97
C GLY A 2 21.99 -7.61 -18.49
N ARG A 3 21.80 -6.37 -18.02
CA ARG A 3 21.34 -6.11 -16.65
C ARG A 3 19.94 -6.70 -16.47
N THR A 4 19.77 -7.60 -15.50
CA THR A 4 18.46 -8.13 -15.11
C THR A 4 17.52 -6.98 -14.75
N VAL A 5 16.35 -6.91 -15.40
CA VAL A 5 15.33 -5.92 -15.07
C VAL A 5 14.77 -6.23 -13.67
N PRO A 6 14.77 -5.27 -12.73
CA PRO A 6 14.25 -5.50 -11.39
C PRO A 6 12.80 -5.97 -11.44
N THR A 7 12.50 -7.03 -10.70
CA THR A 7 11.11 -7.51 -10.58
C THR A 7 10.24 -6.44 -9.94
N TRP A 8 8.95 -6.52 -10.21
CA TRP A 8 7.97 -5.60 -9.64
C TRP A 8 8.00 -5.54 -8.10
N ARG A 9 8.20 -6.70 -7.45
CA ARG A 9 8.41 -6.78 -5.99
C ARG A 9 9.60 -5.93 -5.55
N ILE A 10 10.75 -6.05 -6.22
CA ILE A 10 11.96 -5.28 -5.88
C ILE A 10 11.70 -3.77 -6.02
N ARG A 11 11.00 -3.37 -7.09
CA ARG A 11 10.64 -1.97 -7.34
C ARG A 11 9.74 -1.41 -6.24
N ILE A 12 8.69 -2.14 -5.85
CA ILE A 12 7.80 -1.73 -4.74
C ILE A 12 8.57 -1.59 -3.42
N GLU A 13 9.33 -2.61 -3.02
CA GLU A 13 10.01 -2.57 -1.72
C GLU A 13 11.04 -1.43 -1.66
N LYS A 14 11.67 -1.08 -2.80
CA LYS A 14 12.54 0.09 -2.90
C LYS A 14 11.80 1.39 -2.62
N GLU A 15 10.63 1.60 -3.22
CA GLU A 15 9.84 2.82 -2.99
C GLU A 15 9.25 2.86 -1.57
N LEU A 16 8.78 1.72 -1.05
CA LEU A 16 8.35 1.62 0.35
C LEU A 16 9.48 1.95 1.33
N GLY A 17 10.71 1.54 1.05
CA GLY A 17 11.88 1.90 1.86
C GLY A 17 12.15 3.41 1.90
N GLN A 18 11.80 4.16 0.86
CA GLN A 18 11.95 5.63 0.84
C GLN A 18 10.96 6.33 1.77
N LEU A 19 9.82 5.69 2.07
CA LEU A 19 8.81 6.21 3.01
C LEU A 19 9.28 6.16 4.48
N GLU A 20 10.35 5.44 4.81
CA GLU A 20 10.84 5.35 6.19
C GLU A 20 11.27 6.72 6.76
N HIS A 21 11.74 7.63 5.91
CA HIS A 21 12.06 9.00 6.33
C HIS A 21 10.81 9.79 6.71
N LEU A 22 9.75 9.67 5.89
CA LEU A 22 8.45 10.26 6.19
C LEU A 22 7.87 9.67 7.48
N LYS A 23 7.87 8.35 7.60
CA LYS A 23 7.36 7.63 8.78
C LYS A 23 7.99 8.13 10.08
N LYS A 24 9.30 8.37 10.09
CA LYS A 24 10.00 8.90 11.28
C LYS A 24 9.51 10.29 11.70
N ALA A 25 9.15 11.15 10.74
CA ALA A 25 8.65 12.50 10.97
C ALA A 25 7.17 12.56 11.44
N LEU A 26 6.40 11.50 11.23
CA LEU A 26 4.99 11.42 11.61
C LEU A 26 4.79 11.23 13.13
N ASN A 27 3.60 11.59 13.63
CA ASN A 27 3.17 11.22 14.99
C ASN A 27 2.84 9.71 15.06
N LEU A 28 2.51 9.20 16.26
CA LEU A 28 2.24 7.76 16.44
C LEU A 28 1.03 7.27 15.61
N GLU A 29 -0.05 8.04 15.58
CA GLU A 29 -1.28 7.68 14.87
C GLU A 29 -1.05 7.58 13.35
N ASP A 30 -0.42 8.61 12.78
CA ASP A 30 -0.08 8.66 11.36
C ASP A 30 0.93 7.57 10.97
N ARG A 31 1.86 7.20 11.87
CA ARG A 31 2.77 6.06 11.64
C ARG A 31 2.00 4.75 11.52
N LEU A 32 1.08 4.49 12.43
CA LEU A 32 0.26 3.28 12.41
C LEU A 32 -0.63 3.24 11.17
N ALA A 33 -1.23 4.39 10.79
CA ALA A 33 -1.99 4.52 9.55
C ALA A 33 -1.11 4.20 8.33
N LEU A 34 0.09 4.78 8.24
CA LEU A 34 1.03 4.53 7.14
C LEU A 34 1.45 3.05 7.08
N GLU A 35 1.71 2.40 8.20
CA GLU A 35 2.04 0.96 8.24
C GLU A 35 0.93 0.10 7.64
N LEU A 36 -0.33 0.40 7.97
CA LEU A 36 -1.47 -0.30 7.40
C LEU A 36 -1.54 -0.13 5.87
N LEU A 37 -1.29 1.08 5.37
CA LEU A 37 -1.24 1.36 3.93
C LEU A 37 -0.11 0.59 3.24
N VAL A 38 1.08 0.56 3.85
CA VAL A 38 2.25 -0.19 3.37
C VAL A 38 1.93 -1.69 3.27
N ASP A 39 1.26 -2.25 4.27
CA ASP A 39 0.84 -3.65 4.24
C ASP A 39 -0.22 -3.90 3.16
N GLY A 40 -1.11 -2.94 2.92
CA GLY A 40 -2.03 -2.96 1.78
C GLY A 40 -1.33 -3.05 0.42
N VAL A 41 -0.23 -2.31 0.24
CA VAL A 41 0.62 -2.42 -0.96
C VAL A 41 1.23 -3.82 -1.06
N ARG A 42 1.79 -4.35 0.04
CA ARG A 42 2.44 -5.68 0.05
C ARG A 42 1.48 -6.81 -0.25
N LYS A 43 0.23 -6.76 0.24
CA LYS A 43 -0.82 -7.76 -0.05
C LYS A 43 -1.14 -7.83 -1.55
N ARG A 44 -1.07 -6.70 -2.25
CA ARG A 44 -1.47 -6.57 -3.67
C ARG A 44 -0.28 -6.49 -4.62
N ARG A 45 0.95 -6.72 -4.12
CA ARG A 45 2.18 -6.59 -4.91
C ARG A 45 2.27 -7.52 -6.11
N SER A 46 1.56 -8.64 -6.13
CA SER A 46 1.50 -9.52 -7.32
C SER A 46 0.69 -8.90 -8.46
N ALA A 47 -0.35 -8.12 -8.16
CA ALA A 47 -1.24 -7.51 -9.15
C ALA A 47 -0.57 -6.36 -9.92
N GLY A 48 0.38 -5.64 -9.31
CA GLY A 48 1.04 -4.52 -9.99
C GLY A 48 1.96 -4.93 -11.15
N GLY A 49 2.34 -6.21 -11.26
CA GLY A 49 3.01 -6.73 -12.45
C GLY A 49 2.12 -6.77 -13.71
N MET A 50 0.81 -6.60 -13.54
CA MET A 50 -0.17 -6.53 -14.64
C MET A 50 -0.36 -5.11 -15.19
N LEU A 51 0.12 -4.09 -14.47
CA LEU A 51 0.08 -2.71 -14.94
C LEU A 51 1.32 -2.44 -15.81
N PRO A 52 1.17 -2.01 -17.07
CA PRO A 52 2.27 -1.57 -17.91
C PRO A 52 2.76 -0.21 -17.39
N ALA A 53 3.44 -0.20 -16.25
CA ALA A 53 3.86 1.03 -15.60
C ALA A 53 5.37 1.05 -15.37
N HIS A 54 6.03 1.97 -16.08
CA HIS A 54 7.33 2.51 -15.66
C HIS A 54 7.25 3.19 -14.28
N ASP A 55 6.04 3.58 -13.87
CA ASP A 55 5.77 4.26 -12.61
C ASP A 55 5.23 3.29 -11.53
N VAL A 56 6.00 3.14 -10.46
CA VAL A 56 5.69 2.25 -9.33
C VAL A 56 4.62 2.86 -8.42
N TRP A 57 4.51 4.20 -8.39
CA TRP A 57 3.65 4.90 -7.45
C TRP A 57 2.17 4.73 -7.74
N LYS A 58 1.75 4.73 -9.02
CA LYS A 58 0.33 4.54 -9.39
C LYS A 58 -0.30 3.28 -8.76
N PRO A 59 0.22 2.07 -9.01
CA PRO A 59 -0.27 0.85 -8.36
C PRO A 59 -0.11 0.84 -6.84
N MET A 60 0.93 1.46 -6.29
CA MET A 60 1.09 1.58 -4.84
C MET A 60 -0.04 2.42 -4.24
N LEU A 61 -0.29 3.61 -4.77
CA LEU A 61 -1.36 4.51 -4.31
C LEU A 61 -2.74 3.87 -4.45
N ILE A 62 -3.02 3.19 -5.57
CA ILE A 62 -4.26 2.42 -5.74
C ILE A 62 -4.39 1.35 -4.65
N SER A 63 -3.30 0.64 -4.35
CA SER A 63 -3.31 -0.40 -3.30
C SER A 63 -3.53 0.18 -1.90
N MET A 64 -2.98 1.36 -1.62
CA MET A 64 -3.20 2.09 -0.36
C MET A 64 -4.66 2.54 -0.24
N LEU A 65 -5.23 3.13 -1.29
CA LEU A 65 -6.63 3.53 -1.33
C LEU A 65 -7.58 2.34 -1.14
N LEU A 66 -7.29 1.21 -1.79
CA LEU A 66 -8.07 -0.02 -1.59
C LEU A 66 -8.01 -0.53 -0.14
N GLU A 67 -6.87 -0.38 0.55
CA GLU A 67 -6.78 -0.72 1.97
C GLU A 67 -7.68 0.20 2.82
N CYS A 68 -7.71 1.51 2.53
CA CYS A 68 -8.62 2.45 3.18
C CYS A 68 -10.09 2.07 2.95
N CYS A 69 -10.49 1.86 1.69
CA CYS A 69 -11.88 1.51 1.35
C CYS A 69 -12.32 0.21 2.03
N GLN A 70 -11.46 -0.81 2.08
CA GLN A 70 -11.78 -2.07 2.75
C GLN A 70 -11.96 -1.90 4.27
N ARG A 71 -11.16 -1.03 4.89
CA ARG A 71 -11.30 -0.74 6.32
C ARG A 71 -12.57 0.05 6.61
N LEU A 72 -12.88 1.06 5.81
CA LEU A 72 -14.12 1.82 5.91
C LEU A 72 -15.34 0.92 5.75
N TYR A 73 -15.37 0.10 4.70
CA TYR A 73 -16.45 -0.84 4.46
C TYR A 73 -16.64 -1.81 5.63
N ARG A 74 -15.55 -2.33 6.22
CA ARG A 74 -15.65 -3.22 7.40
C ARG A 74 -16.23 -2.49 8.61
N VAL A 75 -15.84 -1.24 8.84
CA VAL A 75 -16.37 -0.42 9.95
C VAL A 75 -17.85 -0.14 9.73
N GLU A 76 -18.24 0.24 8.51
CA GLU A 76 -19.63 0.46 8.12
C GLU A 76 -20.49 -0.80 8.32
N GLN A 77 -20.00 -1.98 7.94
CA GLN A 77 -20.69 -3.24 8.18
C GLN A 77 -20.89 -3.54 9.67
N ILE A 78 -19.85 -3.37 10.50
CA ILE A 78 -19.96 -3.60 11.95
C ILE A 78 -20.97 -2.65 12.58
N LEU A 79 -21.01 -1.39 12.14
CA LEU A 79 -22.00 -0.43 12.62
C LEU A 79 -23.43 -0.84 12.24
N GLN A 80 -23.65 -1.25 10.99
CA GLN A 80 -24.94 -1.75 10.53
C GLN A 80 -25.40 -2.98 11.33
N ASP A 81 -24.49 -3.91 11.63
CA ASP A 81 -24.78 -5.12 12.41
C ASP A 81 -25.12 -4.81 13.88
N LEU A 82 -24.65 -3.68 14.43
CA LEU A 82 -24.94 -3.25 15.81
C LEU A 82 -26.22 -2.41 15.93
N GLU A 83 -26.64 -1.78 14.83
CA GLU A 83 -27.87 -0.97 14.76
C GLU A 83 -29.12 -1.79 14.39
N GLY A 84 -28.95 -2.99 13.84
CA GLY A 84 -30.02 -3.93 13.47
C GLY A 84 -30.40 -4.93 14.56
#